data_AF-G9KM43-F1
#
_entry.id   AF-G9KM43-F1
#
_cell.length_a   1.000
_cell.length_b   1.000
_cell.length_c   1.000
_cell.angle_alpha   90.00
_cell.angle_beta   90.00
_cell.angle_gamma   90.00
#
_symmetry.space_group_name_H-M   'P 1'
#
loop_
_entity.id
_entity.type
_entity.pdbx_description
1 polymer ?
#
loop_
_entity_poly.entity_id
_entity_poly.type
_entity_poly.pdbx_seq_one_letter_code
_entity_poly.pdbx_strand_id
1 'polypeptide(L)'
;LKLASQMPLENTAVQQMVFMFLSNLALSHDCKGVIQKSNFLQNFLSLTLPKGGNKHLSNLTILWLKLLLNISFGEDGQQMILRLDGCLDLLTEMSKYKHKSSPSIPLLIFHNICFSPANKPKILANEKVISVLAACLESENQNAQRIGAAALWALIHNYQKAKTTLKNPSIKRRVDEAYSLAKKTFSNSEETPLNAYYLKCLENLVQLLNSS
;
A
#
# COMPACT_ATOMS: atom_id res chain seq x y z
N LEU A 1 -9.81 5.82 -23.37
CA LEU A 1 -9.15 6.49 -22.22
C LEU A 1 -9.88 7.78 -21.82
N LYS A 2 -10.12 8.73 -22.74
CA LYS A 2 -10.89 9.97 -22.48
C LYS A 2 -12.34 9.73 -21.99
N LEU A 3 -13.01 8.69 -22.51
CA LEU A 3 -14.33 8.24 -22.05
C LEU A 3 -14.35 7.72 -20.60
N ALA A 4 -13.22 7.22 -20.10
CA ALA A 4 -13.10 6.71 -18.73
C ALA A 4 -12.73 7.82 -17.72
N SER A 5 -12.26 8.98 -18.19
CA SER A 5 -11.82 10.08 -17.35
C SER A 5 -12.82 11.23 -17.19
N GLN A 6 -13.81 11.37 -18.10
CA GLN A 6 -14.61 12.59 -18.20
C GLN A 6 -16.13 12.41 -18.37
N MET A 7 -16.70 11.21 -18.20
CA MET A 7 -18.16 11.08 -18.22
C MET A 7 -18.68 10.37 -16.97
N PRO A 8 -19.79 10.84 -16.38
CA PRO A 8 -20.59 9.95 -15.55
C PRO A 8 -21.12 8.87 -16.49
N LEU A 9 -20.40 7.77 -16.62
CA LEU A 9 -21.01 6.56 -17.14
C LEU A 9 -21.97 6.13 -16.03
N GLU A 10 -23.22 6.58 -16.15
CA GLU A 10 -24.38 6.11 -15.37
C GLU A 10 -24.49 4.58 -15.39
N ASN A 11 -23.74 3.91 -16.27
CA ASN A 11 -23.56 2.47 -16.32
C ASN A 11 -22.32 1.99 -15.53
N THR A 12 -22.54 1.67 -14.26
CA THR A 12 -21.54 1.07 -13.36
C THR A 12 -20.89 -0.20 -13.95
N ALA A 13 -21.62 -0.98 -14.75
CA ALA A 13 -21.09 -2.21 -15.36
C ALA A 13 -20.03 -1.92 -16.44
N VAL A 14 -20.25 -0.88 -17.25
CA VAL A 14 -19.25 -0.45 -18.26
C VAL A 14 -17.98 0.02 -17.58
N GLN A 15 -18.08 0.82 -16.50
CA GLN A 15 -16.91 1.25 -15.74
C GLN A 15 -16.14 0.05 -15.17
N GLN A 16 -16.83 -0.89 -14.54
CA GLN A 16 -16.21 -2.12 -14.02
C GLN A 16 -15.48 -2.90 -15.12
N MET A 17 -16.12 -3.10 -16.27
CA MET A 17 -15.55 -3.82 -17.40
C MET A 17 -14.29 -3.13 -17.95
N VAL A 18 -14.32 -1.80 -18.10
CA VAL A 18 -13.18 -1.01 -18.56
C VAL A 18 -12.01 -1.12 -17.59
N PHE A 19 -12.24 -0.98 -16.27
CA PHE A 19 -11.18 -1.09 -15.28
C PHE A 19 -10.62 -2.50 -15.15
N MET A 20 -11.45 -3.53 -15.30
CA MET A 20 -11.00 -4.92 -15.33
C MET A 20 -10.11 -5.17 -16.56
N PHE A 21 -10.53 -4.70 -17.73
CA PHE A 21 -9.74 -4.80 -18.96
C PHE A 21 -8.40 -4.06 -18.83
N LEU A 22 -8.40 -2.82 -18.33
CA LEU A 22 -7.18 -2.04 -18.09
C LEU A 22 -6.26 -2.72 -17.07
N SER A 23 -6.80 -3.34 -16.02
CA SER A 23 -6.02 -4.06 -15.01
C SER A 23 -5.30 -5.27 -15.61
N ASN A 24 -5.98 -6.01 -16.50
CA ASN A 24 -5.39 -7.12 -17.23
C ASN A 24 -4.31 -6.65 -18.22
N LEU A 25 -4.59 -5.58 -18.97
CA LEU A 25 -3.60 -4.97 -19.87
C LEU A 25 -2.37 -4.49 -19.11
N ALA A 26 -2.55 -3.93 -17.91
CA ALA A 26 -1.46 -3.48 -17.07
C ALA A 26 -0.53 -4.61 -16.58
N LEU A 27 -0.81 -5.88 -16.87
CA LEU A 27 0.13 -6.98 -16.63
C LEU A 27 1.20 -7.09 -17.75
N SER A 28 0.89 -6.59 -18.96
CA SER A 28 1.82 -6.56 -20.10
C SER A 28 2.66 -5.28 -20.10
N HIS A 29 3.96 -5.42 -20.34
CA HIS A 29 4.91 -4.31 -20.39
C HIS A 29 4.53 -3.27 -21.46
N ASP A 30 4.23 -3.70 -22.70
CA ASP A 30 3.91 -2.78 -23.80
C ASP A 30 2.64 -1.98 -23.53
N CYS A 31 1.65 -2.65 -22.91
CA CYS A 31 0.40 -2.02 -22.53
C CYS A 31 0.57 -1.00 -21.40
N LYS A 32 1.47 -1.24 -20.43
CA LYS A 32 1.84 -0.23 -19.42
C LYS A 32 2.40 1.03 -20.08
N GLY A 33 3.26 0.86 -21.09
CA GLY A 33 3.81 1.99 -21.86
C GLY A 33 2.73 2.84 -22.53
N VAL A 34 1.70 2.21 -23.12
CA VAL A 34 0.55 2.92 -23.70
C VAL A 34 -0.26 3.66 -22.63
N ILE A 35 -0.54 3.00 -21.49
CA ILE A 35 -1.25 3.61 -20.35
C ILE A 35 -0.47 4.84 -19.84
N GLN A 36 0.85 4.73 -19.71
CA GLN A 36 1.70 5.84 -19.26
C GLN A 36 1.68 7.01 -20.23
N LYS A 37 1.93 6.77 -21.53
CA LYS A 37 1.99 7.82 -22.57
C LYS A 37 0.67 8.57 -22.72
N SER A 38 -0.44 7.92 -22.43
CA SER A 38 -1.76 8.55 -22.47
C SER A 38 -2.08 9.47 -21.29
N ASN A 39 -1.20 9.55 -20.28
CA ASN A 39 -1.45 10.22 -19.00
C ASN A 39 -2.70 9.74 -18.27
N PHE A 40 -3.18 8.52 -18.56
CA PHE A 40 -4.44 8.01 -18.01
C PHE A 40 -4.45 8.00 -16.47
N LEU A 41 -3.33 7.63 -15.84
CA LEU A 41 -3.23 7.56 -14.39
C LEU A 41 -3.34 8.91 -13.69
N GLN A 42 -3.13 10.04 -14.38
CA GLN A 42 -3.32 11.37 -13.77
C GLN A 42 -4.76 11.58 -13.30
N ASN A 43 -5.73 10.93 -13.95
CA ASN A 43 -7.13 11.02 -13.55
C ASN A 43 -7.42 10.40 -12.16
N PHE A 44 -6.52 9.56 -11.65
CA PHE A 44 -6.59 9.07 -10.26
C PHE A 44 -6.55 10.22 -9.26
N LEU A 45 -5.73 11.24 -9.52
CA LEU A 45 -5.55 12.39 -8.63
C LEU A 45 -6.80 13.29 -8.57
N SER A 46 -7.67 13.20 -9.58
CA SER A 46 -8.94 13.93 -9.64
C SER A 46 -10.06 13.28 -8.82
N LEU A 47 -9.81 12.13 -8.18
CA LEU A 47 -10.82 11.46 -7.37
C LEU A 47 -11.17 12.27 -6.13
N THR A 48 -12.46 12.57 -5.98
CA THR A 48 -12.97 13.22 -4.77
C THR A 48 -13.17 12.17 -3.68
N LEU A 49 -12.52 12.37 -2.54
CA LEU A 49 -12.77 11.58 -1.35
C LEU A 49 -14.11 12.01 -0.71
N PRO A 50 -14.88 11.06 -0.13
CA PRO A 50 -16.09 11.39 0.60
C PRO A 50 -15.79 12.40 1.72
N LYS A 51 -16.52 13.53 1.73
CA LYS A 51 -16.47 14.53 2.80
C LYS A 51 -17.47 14.14 3.89
N GLY A 52 -17.07 14.25 5.16
CA GLY A 52 -17.92 13.88 6.31
C GLY A 52 -17.86 12.39 6.66
N GLY A 53 -18.44 12.01 7.80
CA GLY A 53 -18.27 10.71 8.50
C GLY A 53 -18.68 9.43 7.75
N ASN A 54 -18.95 9.48 6.45
CA ASN A 54 -19.12 8.30 5.60
C ASN A 54 -17.76 7.64 5.33
N LYS A 55 -17.50 6.54 6.03
CA LYS A 55 -16.21 5.84 6.07
C LYS A 55 -15.91 4.94 4.86
N HIS A 56 -16.60 5.11 3.73
CA HIS A 56 -16.48 4.21 2.57
C HIS A 56 -16.11 4.93 1.28
N LEU A 57 -15.13 4.37 0.57
CA LEU A 57 -14.71 4.85 -0.75
C LEU A 57 -15.78 4.54 -1.81
N SER A 58 -15.88 5.40 -2.82
CA SER A 58 -16.79 5.17 -3.95
C SER A 58 -16.38 3.94 -4.76
N ASN A 59 -17.33 3.33 -5.48
CA ASN A 59 -17.03 2.20 -6.37
C ASN A 59 -15.94 2.55 -7.40
N LEU A 60 -15.99 3.76 -7.97
CA LEU A 60 -14.97 4.24 -8.90
C LEU A 60 -13.58 4.29 -8.24
N THR A 61 -13.49 4.81 -7.02
CA THR A 61 -12.24 4.82 -6.25
C THR A 61 -11.70 3.39 -6.04
N ILE A 62 -12.58 2.44 -5.73
CA ILE A 62 -12.18 1.03 -5.56
C ILE A 62 -11.64 0.44 -6.87
N LEU A 63 -12.26 0.76 -8.02
CA LEU A 63 -11.78 0.31 -9.32
C LEU A 63 -10.39 0.88 -9.66
N TRP A 64 -10.17 2.16 -9.36
CA TRP A 64 -8.84 2.78 -9.47
C TRP A 64 -7.79 2.12 -8.59
N LEU A 65 -8.12 1.86 -7.32
CA LEU A 65 -7.21 1.18 -6.40
C LEU A 65 -6.86 -0.23 -6.91
N LYS A 66 -7.81 -0.97 -7.47
CA LYS A 66 -7.53 -2.28 -8.09
C LYS A 66 -6.61 -2.17 -9.30
N LEU A 67 -6.79 -1.17 -10.15
CA LEU A 67 -5.89 -0.92 -11.29
C LEU A 67 -4.47 -0.58 -10.80
N LEU A 68 -4.34 0.35 -9.84
CA LEU A 68 -3.04 0.73 -9.28
C LEU A 68 -2.35 -0.45 -8.58
N LEU A 69 -3.11 -1.30 -7.90
CA LEU A 69 -2.57 -2.53 -7.31
C LEU A 69 -1.95 -3.44 -8.39
N ASN A 70 -2.65 -3.66 -9.51
CA ASN A 70 -2.11 -4.45 -10.62
C ASN A 70 -0.86 -3.81 -11.22
N ILE A 71 -0.85 -2.49 -11.40
CA ILE A 71 0.31 -1.74 -11.89
C ILE A 71 1.50 -1.88 -10.93
N SER A 72 1.27 -1.90 -9.62
CA SER A 72 2.32 -1.95 -8.59
C SER A 72 3.11 -3.26 -8.53
N PHE A 73 2.69 -4.33 -9.21
CA PHE A 73 3.39 -5.63 -9.18
C PHE A 73 4.76 -5.61 -9.89
N GLY A 74 4.98 -4.71 -10.85
CA GLY A 74 6.25 -4.62 -11.58
C GLY A 74 6.94 -3.26 -11.38
N GLU A 75 8.26 -3.25 -11.41
CA GLU A 75 9.07 -2.06 -11.13
C GLU A 75 8.69 -0.85 -12.00
N ASP A 76 8.51 -1.02 -13.31
CA ASP A 76 8.06 0.07 -14.20
C ASP A 76 6.73 0.69 -13.77
N GLY A 77 5.80 -0.15 -13.33
CA GLY A 77 4.49 0.30 -12.85
C GLY A 77 4.60 0.99 -11.49
N GLN A 78 5.48 0.53 -10.61
CA GLN A 78 5.78 1.24 -9.37
C GLN A 78 6.36 2.64 -9.65
N GLN A 79 7.26 2.76 -10.64
CA GLN A 79 7.76 4.06 -11.09
C GLN A 79 6.65 4.94 -11.68
N MET A 80 5.72 4.37 -12.45
CA MET A 80 4.56 5.10 -12.95
C MET A 80 3.73 5.70 -11.82
N ILE A 81 3.43 4.91 -10.78
CA ILE A 81 2.69 5.34 -9.59
C ILE A 81 3.45 6.45 -8.87
N LEU A 82 4.75 6.27 -8.63
CA LEU A 82 5.57 7.24 -7.92
C LEU A 82 5.79 8.54 -8.69
N ARG A 83 5.67 8.55 -10.02
CA ARG A 83 5.73 9.79 -10.82
C ARG A 83 4.47 10.66 -10.73
N LEU A 84 3.36 10.11 -10.24
CA LEU A 84 2.13 10.87 -10.01
C LEU A 84 2.32 11.74 -8.76
N ASP A 85 2.46 13.05 -8.96
CA ASP A 85 2.59 13.98 -7.85
C ASP A 85 1.34 13.98 -6.97
N GLY A 86 1.52 13.94 -5.64
CA GLY A 86 0.41 13.78 -4.69
C GLY A 86 -0.21 12.37 -4.60
N CYS A 87 0.23 11.38 -5.38
CA CYS A 87 -0.34 10.02 -5.31
C CYS A 87 -0.14 9.33 -3.96
N LEU A 88 1.05 9.47 -3.36
CA LEU A 88 1.34 8.92 -2.04
C LEU A 88 0.41 9.52 -0.98
N ASP A 89 0.20 10.83 -1.02
CA ASP A 89 -0.68 11.54 -0.10
C ASP A 89 -2.14 11.09 -0.27
N LEU A 90 -2.61 10.95 -1.52
CA LEU A 90 -3.96 10.48 -1.79
C LEU A 90 -4.16 9.02 -1.33
N LEU A 91 -3.19 8.14 -1.54
CA LEU A 91 -3.22 6.77 -1.02
C LEU A 91 -3.20 6.73 0.50
N THR A 92 -2.44 7.62 1.15
CA THR A 92 -2.43 7.78 2.61
C THR A 92 -3.82 8.18 3.11
N GLU A 93 -4.48 9.16 2.49
CA GLU A 93 -5.84 9.53 2.87
C GLU A 93 -6.84 8.39 2.64
N MET A 94 -6.75 7.67 1.52
CA MET A 94 -7.61 6.51 1.24
C MET A 94 -7.41 5.37 2.24
N SER A 95 -6.20 5.19 2.79
CA SER A 95 -5.91 4.14 3.77
C SER A 95 -6.67 4.29 5.10
N LYS A 96 -7.19 5.49 5.39
CA LYS A 96 -7.98 5.79 6.61
C LYS A 96 -9.43 5.30 6.53
N TYR A 97 -9.92 4.96 5.34
CA TYR A 97 -11.31 4.53 5.14
C TYR A 97 -11.48 3.04 5.48
N LYS A 98 -12.55 2.70 6.20
CA LYS A 98 -12.83 1.30 6.60
C LYS A 98 -13.47 0.55 5.44
N HIS A 99 -12.86 -0.56 5.03
CA HIS A 99 -13.48 -1.52 4.10
C HIS A 99 -14.20 -2.63 4.89
N LYS A 100 -15.47 -2.89 4.55
CA LYS A 100 -16.32 -3.88 5.26
C LYS A 100 -15.90 -5.33 5.04
N SER A 101 -15.11 -5.65 4.01
CA SER A 101 -14.90 -7.04 3.58
C SER A 101 -13.67 -7.31 2.71
N SER A 102 -12.76 -6.34 2.53
CA SER A 102 -11.63 -6.47 1.60
C SER A 102 -10.31 -6.06 2.25
N PRO A 103 -9.16 -6.68 1.89
CA PRO A 103 -7.86 -6.19 2.31
C PRO A 103 -7.72 -4.71 1.95
N SER A 104 -7.01 -3.95 2.79
CA SER A 104 -6.79 -2.53 2.53
C SER A 104 -5.92 -2.38 1.28
N ILE A 105 -6.56 -2.17 0.12
CA ILE A 105 -5.88 -2.05 -1.18
C ILE A 105 -4.80 -0.96 -1.17
N PRO A 106 -5.02 0.23 -0.56
CA PRO A 106 -3.95 1.23 -0.44
C PRO A 106 -2.71 0.71 0.30
N LEU A 107 -2.90 -0.08 1.37
CA LEU A 107 -1.77 -0.68 2.10
C LEU A 107 -1.04 -1.72 1.27
N LEU A 108 -1.74 -2.50 0.44
CA LEU A 108 -1.11 -3.45 -0.48
C LEU A 108 -0.30 -2.73 -1.58
N ILE A 109 -0.77 -1.59 -2.07
CA ILE A 109 -0.01 -0.76 -3.00
C ILE A 109 1.26 -0.25 -2.32
N PHE A 110 1.16 0.28 -1.09
CA PHE A 110 2.33 0.70 -0.33
C PHE A 110 3.31 -0.45 -0.10
N HIS A 111 2.81 -1.61 0.30
CA HIS A 111 3.61 -2.82 0.44
C HIS A 111 4.40 -3.09 -0.85
N ASN A 112 3.75 -3.18 -2.00
CA ASN A 112 4.43 -3.50 -3.25
C ASN A 112 5.52 -2.49 -3.63
N ILE A 113 5.25 -1.18 -3.52
CA ILE A 113 6.25 -0.16 -3.86
C ILE A 113 7.43 -0.13 -2.88
N CYS A 114 7.27 -0.60 -1.63
CA CYS A 114 8.35 -0.68 -0.64
C CYS A 114 9.41 -1.74 -0.97
N PHE A 115 9.09 -2.73 -1.81
CA PHE A 115 10.03 -3.82 -2.17
C PHE A 115 11.11 -3.39 -3.15
N SER A 116 10.88 -2.40 -4.02
CA SER A 116 11.92 -1.94 -4.96
C SER A 116 12.89 -0.98 -4.25
N PRO A 117 14.21 -1.26 -4.28
CA PRO A 117 15.23 -0.36 -3.75
C PRO A 117 15.17 1.07 -4.34
N ALA A 118 14.83 1.21 -5.62
CA ALA A 118 14.75 2.50 -6.32
C ALA A 118 13.66 3.42 -5.73
N ASN A 119 12.62 2.85 -5.13
CA ASN A 119 11.48 3.58 -4.59
C ASN A 119 11.72 4.10 -3.17
N LYS A 120 12.57 3.42 -2.40
CA LYS A 120 12.77 3.68 -0.97
C LYS A 120 13.14 5.12 -0.64
N PRO A 121 14.04 5.83 -1.38
CA PRO A 121 14.33 7.22 -1.09
C PRO A 121 13.07 8.10 -1.10
N LYS A 122 12.19 7.89 -2.07
CA LYS A 122 10.96 8.69 -2.23
C LYS A 122 9.91 8.34 -1.17
N ILE A 123 9.78 7.06 -0.81
CA ILE A 123 8.86 6.62 0.23
C ILE A 123 9.29 7.13 1.60
N LEU A 124 10.58 7.02 1.95
CA LEU A 124 11.11 7.52 3.22
C LEU A 124 11.00 9.04 3.37
N ALA A 125 11.01 9.78 2.27
CA ALA A 125 10.82 11.23 2.28
C ALA A 125 9.36 11.64 2.58
N ASN A 126 8.40 10.71 2.53
CA ASN A 126 7.00 10.97 2.85
C ASN A 126 6.65 10.43 4.23
N GLU A 127 6.71 11.31 5.24
CA GLU A 127 6.42 10.97 6.64
C GLU A 127 5.00 10.42 6.85
N LYS A 128 4.02 10.85 6.03
CA LYS A 128 2.63 10.37 6.13
C LYS A 128 2.53 8.89 5.78
N VAL A 129 3.26 8.43 4.76
CA VAL A 129 3.31 7.00 4.40
C VAL A 129 3.94 6.19 5.54
N ILE A 130 5.06 6.66 6.09
CA ILE A 130 5.73 5.98 7.21
C ILE A 130 4.82 5.92 8.45
N SER A 131 4.11 7.01 8.76
CA SER A 131 3.15 7.07 9.85
C SER A 131 2.00 6.07 9.66
N VAL A 132 1.46 5.94 8.44
CA VAL A 132 0.41 4.96 8.12
C VAL A 132 0.91 3.53 8.32
N LEU A 133 2.10 3.20 7.79
CA LEU A 133 2.67 1.86 7.92
C LEU A 133 2.97 1.51 9.38
N ALA A 134 3.49 2.45 10.17
CA ALA A 134 3.73 2.25 11.59
C ALA A 134 2.42 2.10 12.40
N ALA A 135 1.39 2.88 12.07
CA ALA A 135 0.08 2.76 12.72
C ALA A 135 -0.61 1.41 12.43
N CYS A 136 -0.29 0.75 11.30
CA CYS A 136 -0.82 -0.57 11.00
C CYS A 136 -0.43 -1.62 12.05
N LEU A 137 0.73 -1.49 12.70
CA LEU A 137 1.22 -2.42 13.73
C LEU A 137 0.28 -2.45 14.96
N GLU A 138 -0.36 -1.32 15.26
CA GLU A 138 -1.30 -1.14 16.38
C GLU A 138 -2.76 -1.41 15.96
N SER A 139 -3.01 -1.86 14.72
CA SER A 139 -4.37 -2.07 14.21
C SER A 139 -5.05 -3.30 14.79
N GLU A 140 -6.35 -3.22 15.05
CA GLU A 140 -7.20 -4.38 15.37
C GLU A 140 -7.32 -5.38 14.20
N ASN A 141 -6.95 -4.97 12.98
CA ASN A 141 -7.01 -5.83 11.79
C ASN A 141 -5.67 -6.52 11.54
N GLN A 142 -5.63 -7.83 11.79
CA GLN A 142 -4.42 -8.66 11.57
C GLN A 142 -3.86 -8.58 10.14
N ASN A 143 -4.71 -8.40 9.12
CA ASN A 143 -4.22 -8.23 7.75
C ASN A 143 -3.50 -6.89 7.59
N ALA A 144 -3.99 -5.81 8.19
CA ALA A 144 -3.31 -4.52 8.17
C ALA A 144 -1.97 -4.60 8.91
N GLN A 145 -1.93 -5.24 10.09
CA GLN A 145 -0.70 -5.48 10.84
C GLN A 145 0.35 -6.21 10.01
N ARG A 146 -0.05 -7.30 9.34
CA ARG A 146 0.84 -8.10 8.49
C ARG A 146 1.39 -7.29 7.32
N ILE A 147 0.52 -6.56 6.61
CA ILE A 147 0.92 -5.73 5.47
C ILE A 147 1.87 -4.62 5.93
N GLY A 148 1.55 -3.95 7.05
CA GLY A 148 2.39 -2.90 7.63
C GLY A 148 3.78 -3.39 8.02
N ALA A 149 3.85 -4.51 8.74
CA ALA A 149 5.12 -5.12 9.12
C ALA A 149 5.96 -5.55 7.91
N ALA A 150 5.33 -6.19 6.92
CA ALA A 150 6.02 -6.60 5.70
C ALA A 150 6.53 -5.39 4.89
N ALA A 151 5.74 -4.32 4.77
CA ALA A 151 6.13 -3.09 4.07
C ALA A 151 7.29 -2.37 4.79
N LEU A 152 7.23 -2.25 6.12
CA LEU A 152 8.33 -1.67 6.92
C LEU A 152 9.61 -2.52 6.80
N TRP A 153 9.48 -3.85 6.84
CA TRP A 153 10.63 -4.72 6.68
C TRP A 153 11.25 -4.57 5.29
N ALA A 154 10.41 -4.55 4.25
CA ALA A 154 10.83 -4.31 2.89
C ALA A 154 11.58 -2.98 2.74
N LEU A 155 11.12 -1.89 3.38
CA LEU A 155 11.82 -0.60 3.37
C LEU A 155 13.22 -0.69 4.00
N ILE A 156 13.35 -1.33 5.16
CA ILE A 156 14.61 -1.43 5.91
C ILE A 156 15.62 -2.36 5.22
N HIS A 157 15.14 -3.45 4.64
CA HIS A 157 15.98 -4.51 4.08
C HIS A 157 16.97 -3.97 3.04
N ASN A 158 18.28 -4.20 3.23
CA ASN A 158 19.33 -3.71 2.32
C ASN A 158 19.32 -2.19 2.04
N TYR A 159 18.82 -1.36 2.95
CA TYR A 159 18.83 0.10 2.77
C TYR A 159 19.15 0.87 4.07
N GLN A 160 20.40 1.33 4.17
CA GLN A 160 20.92 1.95 5.41
C GLN A 160 20.18 3.24 5.80
N LYS A 161 19.76 4.05 4.83
CA LYS A 161 18.97 5.26 5.10
C LYS A 161 17.60 4.94 5.73
N ALA A 162 16.97 3.82 5.35
CA ALA A 162 15.73 3.39 6.02
C ALA A 162 15.98 2.99 7.47
N LYS A 163 17.10 2.31 7.76
CA LYS A 163 17.47 1.95 9.14
C LYS A 163 17.56 3.18 10.02
N THR A 164 18.27 4.22 9.56
CA THR A 164 18.43 5.45 10.36
C THR A 164 17.12 6.21 10.53
N THR A 165 16.32 6.36 9.47
CA THR A 165 15.01 7.03 9.54
C THR A 165 14.01 6.28 10.44
N LEU A 166 13.99 4.94 10.38
CA LEU A 166 13.01 4.13 11.10
C LEU A 166 13.45 3.75 12.52
N LYS A 167 14.71 4.02 12.92
CA LYS A 167 15.22 3.91 14.31
C LYS A 167 14.62 4.96 15.28
N ASN A 168 13.57 5.67 14.88
CA ASN A 168 12.83 6.58 15.77
C ASN A 168 12.22 5.81 16.96
N PRO A 169 12.33 6.32 18.21
CA PRO A 169 11.79 5.67 19.41
C PRO A 169 10.32 5.24 19.31
N SER A 170 9.48 6.04 18.64
CA SER A 170 8.06 5.74 18.45
C SER A 170 7.81 4.49 17.60
N ILE A 171 8.54 4.34 16.48
CA ILE A 171 8.42 3.20 15.57
C ILE A 171 9.01 1.95 16.23
N LYS A 172 10.18 2.10 16.87
CA LYS A 172 10.81 1.00 17.61
C LYS A 172 9.86 0.44 18.69
N ARG A 173 9.27 1.31 19.52
CA ARG A 173 8.27 0.92 20.53
C ARG A 173 7.11 0.11 19.90
N ARG A 174 6.55 0.59 18.79
CA ARG A 174 5.46 -0.09 18.08
C ARG A 174 5.82 -1.47 17.58
N VAL A 175 7.04 -1.63 17.03
CA VAL A 175 7.56 -2.91 16.55
C VAL A 175 7.76 -3.88 17.72
N ASP A 176 8.37 -3.43 18.82
CA ASP A 176 8.65 -4.27 20.00
C ASP A 176 7.35 -4.74 20.68
N GLU A 177 6.35 -3.86 20.80
CA GLU A 177 5.01 -4.19 21.32
C GLU A 177 4.28 -5.18 20.41
N ALA A 178 4.26 -4.93 19.10
CA ALA A 178 3.62 -5.82 18.13
C ALA A 178 4.27 -7.22 18.10
N TYR A 179 5.61 -7.29 18.19
CA TYR A 179 6.36 -8.54 18.27
C TYR A 179 6.04 -9.31 19.56
N SER A 180 6.06 -8.63 20.70
CA SER A 180 5.77 -9.25 22.00
C SER A 180 4.34 -9.81 22.05
N LEU A 181 3.37 -9.05 21.54
CA LEU A 181 1.98 -9.48 21.44
C LEU A 181 1.82 -10.67 20.49
N ALA A 182 2.36 -10.57 19.26
CA ALA A 182 2.28 -11.63 18.26
C ALA A 182 2.89 -12.94 18.76
N LYS A 183 4.07 -12.87 19.38
CA LYS A 183 4.74 -14.05 19.96
C LYS A 183 3.88 -14.72 21.03
N LYS A 184 3.30 -13.95 21.96
CA LYS A 184 2.39 -14.47 23.00
C LYS A 184 1.12 -15.09 22.41
N THR A 185 0.53 -14.46 21.40
CA THR A 185 -0.70 -14.95 20.77
C THR A 185 -0.45 -16.26 20.02
N PHE A 186 0.61 -16.33 19.21
CA PHE A 186 0.86 -17.50 18.35
C PHE A 186 1.48 -18.69 19.07
N SER A 187 2.16 -18.50 20.21
CA SER A 187 2.60 -19.63 21.05
C SER A 187 1.44 -20.44 21.64
N ASN A 188 0.23 -19.89 21.68
CA ASN A 188 -0.96 -20.51 22.28
C ASN A 188 -1.99 -20.99 21.25
N SER A 189 -1.74 -20.86 19.94
CA SER A 189 -2.68 -21.17 18.87
C SER A 189 -2.03 -22.02 17.77
N GLU A 190 -2.81 -22.75 16.97
CA GLU A 190 -2.29 -23.43 15.77
C GLU A 190 -1.63 -22.41 14.81
N GLU A 191 -0.39 -22.71 14.42
CA GLU A 191 0.43 -21.81 13.60
C GLU A 191 -0.05 -21.84 12.14
N THR A 192 -0.67 -20.76 11.68
CA THR A 192 -0.99 -20.59 10.26
C THR A 192 0.23 -20.04 9.50
N PRO A 193 0.43 -20.35 8.21
CA PRO A 193 1.54 -19.81 7.41
C PRO A 193 1.60 -18.28 7.41
N LEU A 194 0.43 -17.63 7.46
CA LEU A 194 0.31 -16.18 7.51
C LEU A 194 0.73 -15.59 8.86
N ASN A 195 0.53 -16.31 9.96
CA ASN A 195 0.99 -15.91 11.29
C ASN A 195 2.50 -16.10 11.43
N ALA A 196 3.03 -17.21 10.92
CA ALA A 196 4.48 -17.46 10.84
C ALA A 196 5.19 -16.35 10.04
N TYR A 197 4.65 -16.00 8.86
CA TYR A 197 5.18 -14.90 8.05
C TYR A 197 5.14 -13.55 8.78
N TYR A 198 4.03 -13.23 9.45
CA TYR A 198 3.91 -11.99 10.21
C TYR A 198 4.94 -11.92 11.35
N LEU A 199 5.08 -13.00 12.12
CA LEU A 199 6.08 -13.10 13.19
C LEU A 199 7.50 -12.94 12.63
N LYS A 200 7.77 -13.52 11.46
CA LYS A 200 9.06 -13.39 10.78
C LYS A 200 9.36 -11.94 10.36
N CYS A 201 8.36 -11.22 9.86
CA CYS A 201 8.51 -9.80 9.52
C CYS A 201 8.90 -8.99 10.76
N LEU A 202 8.18 -9.18 11.86
CA LEU A 202 8.44 -8.48 13.13
C LEU A 202 9.80 -8.81 13.73
N GLU A 203 10.19 -10.09 13.74
CA GLU A 203 11.49 -10.53 14.23
C GLU A 203 12.64 -9.82 13.48
N ASN A 204 12.56 -9.78 12.14
CA ASN A 204 13.57 -9.10 11.34
C ASN A 204 13.58 -7.58 11.58
N LEU A 205 12.40 -6.96 11.77
CA LEU A 205 12.31 -5.54 12.13
C LEU A 205 13.00 -5.25 13.46
N VAL A 206 12.73 -6.04 14.51
CA VAL A 206 13.38 -5.90 15.82
C VAL A 206 14.89 -6.03 15.68
N GLN A 207 15.38 -7.04 14.95
CA GLN A 207 16.81 -7.25 14.74
C GLN A 207 17.48 -6.06 14.02
N LEU A 208 16.87 -5.58 12.92
CA LEU A 208 17.45 -4.52 12.09
C LEU A 208 17.36 -3.13 12.73
N LEU A 209 16.37 -2.89 13.60
CA LEU A 209 16.25 -1.64 14.35
C LEU A 209 17.15 -1.60 15.58
N ASN A 210 17.51 -2.76 16.13
CA ASN A 210 18.42 -2.88 17.27
C ASN A 210 19.89 -3.11 16.88
N SER A 211 20.17 -3.49 15.63
CA SER A 211 21.55 -3.59 15.14
C SER A 211 22.20 -2.20 15.11
N SER A 212 23.33 -2.04 15.80
CA SER A 212 24.12 -0.81 15.89
C SER A 212 24.41 -0.20 14.52
#